data_AF-A0A1V2AWB3-F1
#
_entry.id   AF-A0A1V2AWB3-F1
#
_cell.length_a   1.000
_cell.length_b   1.000
_cell.length_c   1.000
_cell.angle_alpha   90.00
_cell.angle_beta   90.00
_cell.angle_gamma   90.00
#
_symmetry.space_group_name_H-M   'P 1'
#
loop_
_entity.id
_entity.type
_entity.pdbx_description
1 polymer ?
#
loop_
_entity_poly.entity_id
_entity_poly.type
_entity_poly.pdbx_seq_one_letter_code
_entity_poly.pdbx_strand_id
1 'polypeptide(L)'
;MTKLTRQVFDIPADIMLDVCSLICEHELEHTIMEVDEDEDTISLELQYSKQDRKVIHKIEDMIADNSDEEGDDDEEDDDDQDE
;
A
#
# COMPACT_ATOMS: atom_id res chain seq x y z
N MET A 1 -17.01 -15.73 1.45
CA MET A 1 -16.74 -14.47 0.73
C MET A 1 -15.41 -13.95 1.25
N THR A 2 -14.45 -13.72 0.37
CA THR A 2 -13.18 -13.08 0.75
C THR A 2 -13.48 -11.59 0.95
N LYS A 3 -13.25 -11.06 2.16
CA LYS A 3 -13.34 -9.62 2.40
C LYS A 3 -12.13 -8.97 1.74
N LEU A 4 -12.38 -8.02 0.85
CA LEU A 4 -11.34 -7.25 0.18
C LEU A 4 -11.30 -5.85 0.80
N THR A 5 -10.10 -5.42 1.16
CA THR A 5 -9.78 -4.08 1.64
C THR A 5 -9.33 -3.25 0.45
N ARG A 6 -9.72 -1.97 0.40
CA ARG A 6 -9.22 -0.97 -0.56
C ARG A 6 -8.48 0.11 0.20
N GLN A 7 -7.28 0.45 -0.25
CA GLN A 7 -6.44 1.47 0.37
C GLN A 7 -5.65 2.19 -0.71
N VAL A 8 -5.48 3.50 -0.54
CA VAL A 8 -4.70 4.33 -1.45
C VAL A 8 -3.31 4.54 -0.85
N PHE A 9 -2.29 4.41 -1.68
CA PHE A 9 -0.88 4.61 -1.33
C PHE A 9 -0.27 5.64 -2.28
N ASP A 10 0.44 6.61 -1.71
CA ASP A 10 1.27 7.54 -2.48
C ASP A 10 2.67 6.94 -2.60
N ILE A 11 2.98 6.42 -3.78
CA ILE A 11 4.23 5.68 -4.03
C ILE A 11 5.21 6.61 -4.73
N PRO A 12 6.41 6.82 -4.18
CA PRO A 12 7.47 7.56 -4.87
C PRO A 12 7.82 6.93 -6.22
N ALA A 13 7.99 7.76 -7.25
CA ALA A 13 8.25 7.29 -8.61
C ALA A 13 9.52 6.42 -8.70
N ASP A 14 10.54 6.71 -7.88
CA ASP A 14 11.80 5.96 -7.80
C ASP A 14 11.61 4.47 -7.46
N ILE A 15 10.65 4.14 -6.59
CA ILE A 15 10.39 2.75 -6.14
C ILE A 15 9.21 2.08 -6.85
N MET A 16 8.52 2.81 -7.74
CA MET A 16 7.29 2.36 -8.38
C MET A 16 7.46 1.05 -9.16
N LEU A 17 8.61 0.84 -9.80
CA LEU A 17 8.89 -0.40 -10.53
C LEU A 17 8.99 -1.62 -9.60
N ASP A 18 9.57 -1.45 -8.42
CA ASP A 18 9.67 -2.51 -7.43
C ASP A 18 8.30 -2.82 -6.81
N VAL A 19 7.50 -1.79 -6.52
CA VAL A 19 6.12 -1.96 -6.04
C VAL A 19 5.24 -2.65 -7.10
N CYS A 20 5.35 -2.26 -8.38
CA CYS A 20 4.66 -2.92 -9.49
C CYS A 20 5.01 -4.40 -9.60
N SER A 21 6.27 -4.76 -9.34
CA SER A 21 6.72 -6.14 -9.36
C SER A 21 6.01 -6.97 -8.28
N LEU A 22 5.83 -6.43 -7.07
CA LEU A 22 5.08 -7.08 -5.99
C LEU A 22 3.59 -7.23 -6.33
N ILE A 23 2.98 -6.17 -6.85
CA ILE A 23 1.58 -6.18 -7.29
C ILE A 23 1.37 -7.29 -8.34
N CYS A 24 2.26 -7.41 -9.31
CA CYS A 24 2.19 -8.43 -10.35
C CYS A 24 2.44 -9.85 -9.81
N GLU A 25 3.43 -10.04 -8.92
CA GLU A 25 3.76 -11.34 -8.34
C GLU A 25 2.60 -11.92 -7.51
N HIS A 26 1.83 -11.05 -6.86
CA HIS A 26 0.71 -11.41 -6.01
C HIS A 26 -0.67 -11.22 -6.65
N GLU A 27 -0.70 -10.87 -7.94
CA GLU A 27 -1.93 -10.63 -8.70
C GLU A 27 -2.89 -9.64 -8.00
N LEU A 28 -2.34 -8.59 -7.38
CA LEU A 28 -3.12 -7.58 -6.68
C LEU A 28 -3.87 -6.67 -7.66
N GLU A 29 -5.17 -6.47 -7.40
CA GLU A 29 -5.98 -5.49 -8.12
C GLU A 29 -5.50 -4.08 -7.75
N HIS A 30 -5.20 -3.28 -8.77
CA HIS A 30 -4.67 -1.94 -8.61
C HIS A 30 -5.31 -0.96 -9.59
N THR A 31 -5.46 0.29 -9.17
CA THR A 31 -5.92 1.40 -10.02
C THR A 31 -5.04 2.62 -9.78
N ILE A 32 -4.43 3.17 -10.84
CA ILE A 32 -3.73 4.45 -10.76
C ILE A 32 -4.77 5.54 -10.60
N MET A 33 -4.70 6.28 -9.50
CA MET A 33 -5.63 7.35 -9.14
C MET A 33 -5.13 8.68 -9.66
N GLU A 34 -3.87 9.00 -9.38
CA GLU A 34 -3.24 10.29 -9.67
C GLU A 34 -1.73 10.12 -9.88
N VAL A 35 -1.13 11.06 -10.60
CA VAL A 35 0.31 11.21 -10.75
C VAL A 35 0.65 12.64 -10.36
N ASP A 36 1.39 12.80 -9.27
CA ASP A 36 1.82 14.10 -8.75
C ASP A 36 3.27 14.36 -9.20
N GLU A 37 3.42 15.25 -10.18
CA GLU A 37 4.73 15.65 -10.70
C GLU A 37 5.50 16.58 -9.75
N ASP A 38 4.81 17.26 -8.83
CA ASP A 38 5.43 18.21 -7.90
C ASP A 38 6.08 17.45 -6.73
N GLU A 39 5.41 16.43 -6.20
CA GLU A 39 5.90 15.58 -5.11
C GLU A 39 6.63 14.31 -5.60
N ASP A 40 6.69 14.08 -6.92
CA ASP A 40 7.28 12.90 -7.57
C ASP A 40 6.70 11.56 -7.04
N THR A 41 5.37 11.54 -6.88
CA THR A 41 4.61 10.38 -6.38
C THR A 41 3.48 9.97 -7.31
N ILE A 42 3.09 8.69 -7.23
CA ILE A 42 1.97 8.11 -7.96
C ILE A 42 1.00 7.51 -6.94
N SER A 43 -0.22 8.05 -6.88
CA SER A 43 -1.26 7.53 -6.00
C SER A 43 -1.90 6.28 -6.62
N LEU A 44 -1.84 5.17 -5.92
CA LEU A 44 -2.39 3.87 -6.33
C LEU A 44 -3.42 3.38 -5.31
N GLU A 45 -4.62 3.07 -5.78
CA GLU A 45 -5.58 2.26 -5.01
C GLU A 45 -5.24 0.78 -5.18
N LEU A 46 -4.95 0.08 -4.09
CA LEU A 46 -4.76 -1.36 -4.05
C LEU A 46 -5.96 -2.02 -3.39
N GLN A 47 -6.42 -3.11 -4.00
CA GLN A 47 -7.46 -3.97 -3.44
C GLN A 47 -6.86 -5.35 -3.09
N TYR A 48 -6.92 -5.69 -1.81
CA TYR A 48 -6.21 -6.85 -1.26
C TYR A 48 -7.03 -7.61 -0.23
N SER A 49 -6.71 -8.89 -0.01
CA SER A 49 -7.34 -9.72 1.02
C SER A 49 -6.48 -9.79 2.29
N LYS A 50 -7.02 -10.37 3.37
CA LYS A 50 -6.23 -10.64 4.59
C LYS A 50 -4.97 -11.50 4.33
N GLN A 51 -4.96 -12.31 3.26
CA GLN A 51 -3.82 -13.15 2.92
C GLN A 51 -2.65 -12.33 2.36
N ASP A 52 -2.96 -11.18 1.77
CA ASP A 52 -2.03 -10.30 1.06
C ASP A 52 -1.47 -9.20 1.96
N ARG A 53 -1.88 -9.14 3.24
CA ARG A 53 -1.38 -8.13 4.21
C ARG A 53 0.14 -8.06 4.27
N LYS A 54 0.84 -9.18 4.10
CA LYS A 54 2.32 -9.20 4.08
C LYS A 54 2.90 -8.43 2.91
N VAL A 55 2.21 -8.42 1.77
CA VAL A 55 2.61 -7.69 0.57
C VAL A 55 2.39 -6.20 0.80
N ILE A 56 1.24 -5.85 1.40
CA ILE A 56 0.91 -4.46 1.74
C ILE A 56 1.93 -3.87 2.71
N HIS A 57 2.23 -4.55 3.82
CA HIS A 57 3.25 -4.07 4.76
C HIS A 57 4.63 -3.91 4.10
N LYS A 58 4.98 -4.78 3.15
CA LYS A 58 6.23 -4.63 2.41
C LYS A 58 6.22 -3.38 1.51
N ILE A 59 5.08 -3.03 0.91
CA ILE A 59 4.95 -1.80 0.13
C ILE A 59 5.06 -0.59 1.05
N GLU A 60 4.42 -0.62 2.22
CA GLU A 60 4.52 0.43 3.24
C GLU A 60 5.95 0.62 3.73
N ASP A 61 6.66 -0.47 4.04
CA ASP A 61 8.08 -0.44 4.44
C ASP A 61 8.94 0.21 3.34
N MET A 62 8.69 -0.11 2.07
CA MET A 62 9.44 0.47 0.95
C MET A 62 9.17 1.98 0.78
N ILE A 63 7.93 2.42 1.00
CA ILE A 63 7.57 3.84 0.96
C ILE A 63 8.24 4.57 2.13
N ALA A 64 8.16 4.01 3.34
CA ALA A 64 8.77 4.59 4.54
C ALA A 64 10.30 4.68 4.42
N ASP A 65 10.95 3.66 3.87
CA ASP A 65 12.40 3.67 3.62
C ASP A 65 12.82 4.75 2.61
N ASN A 66 11.92 5.17 1.71
CA ASN A 66 12.18 6.20 0.70
C ASN A 66 11.80 7.61 1.16
N SER A 67 10.98 7.73 2.20
CA SER A 67 10.64 8.98 2.87
C SER A 67 11.61 9.20 4.03
N ASP A 68 12.68 9.98 3.79
CA ASP A 68 13.78 10.23 4.75
C ASP A 68 13.38 11.09 5.98
N GLU A 69 12.15 10.98 6.48
CA GLU A 69 11.71 11.67 7.71
C GLU A 69 10.50 10.99 8.42
N GLU A 70 10.80 10.41 9.59
CA GLU A 70 10.00 10.26 10.83
C GLU A 70 8.66 9.48 10.80
N GLY A 71 8.60 8.41 11.61
CA GLY A 71 7.50 7.44 11.63
C GLY A 71 6.13 7.92 12.14
N ASP A 72 5.10 7.17 11.75
CA ASP A 72 3.74 7.21 12.29
C ASP A 72 3.19 5.78 12.40
N ASP A 73 3.35 5.24 13.61
CA ASP A 73 2.39 4.44 14.38
C ASP A 73 1.30 3.64 13.63
N ASP A 74 1.56 2.35 13.39
CA ASP A 74 0.51 1.33 13.16
C ASP A 74 -0.15 1.01 14.52
N GLU A 75 -0.97 1.95 15.02
CA GLU A 75 -1.85 1.71 16.16
C GLU A 75 -3.02 0.81 15.70
N GLU A 76 -2.93 -0.45 16.12
CA GLU A 76 -3.91 -1.52 15.98
C GLU A 76 -5.34 -1.07 16.39
N ASP A 77 -6.24 -0.79 15.44
CA ASP A 77 -7.68 -0.69 15.74
C ASP A 77 -8.37 -2.06 15.65
N ASP A 78 -8.25 -2.73 16.79
CA ASP A 78 -9.24 -3.48 17.57
C ASP A 78 -10.37 -4.26 16.85
N ASP A 79 -10.34 -5.55 17.15
CA ASP A 79 -11.33 -6.58 16.85
C ASP A 79 -12.55 -6.38 17.78
N ASP A 80 -13.52 -5.51 17.42
CA ASP A 80 -14.78 -5.44 18.18
C ASP A 80 -15.67 -6.64 17.84
N GLN A 81 -15.60 -7.62 18.74
CA GLN A 81 -16.44 -8.81 18.82
C GLN A 81 -17.89 -8.42 19.15
N ASP A 82 -18.81 -8.80 18.27
CA ASP A 82 -20.26 -8.91 18.52
C ASP A 82 -20.51 -9.82 19.77
N GLU A 83 -21.02 -9.24 20.87
CA GLU A 83 -21.82 -9.93 21.90
C GLU A 83 -23.18 -9.25 22.11
#